data_AF-A0A3D9G108-F1
#
_entry.id   AF-A0A3D9G108-F1
#
_cell.length_a   1.000
_cell.length_b   1.000
_cell.length_c   1.000
_cell.angle_alpha   90.00
_cell.angle_beta   90.00
_cell.angle_gamma   90.00
#
_symmetry.space_group_name_H-M   'P 1'
#
loop_
_entity.id
_entity.type
_entity.pdbx_description
1 polymer ?
#
loop_
_entity_poly.entity_id
_entity_poly.type
_entity_poly.pdbx_seq_one_letter_code
_entity_poly.pdbx_strand_id
1 'polypeptide(L)'
;MDKLKIQRLKSTLAYLQSKQRELNKQNEVDMRTLESMIKYLKKDMVEQFNLSEYDIYIKNEIKNTDTFIRSVQNIIEHCTVL
;
A
#
# COMPACT_ATOMS: atom_id res chain seq x y z
N MET A 1 -7.31 14.09 -4.19
CA MET A 1 -5.85 14.10 -3.97
C MET A 1 -5.17 14.89 -5.08
N ASP A 2 -4.14 15.70 -4.82
CA ASP A 2 -3.44 16.44 -5.88
C ASP A 2 -2.51 15.55 -6.72
N LYS A 3 -2.16 16.02 -7.92
CA LYS A 3 -1.36 15.26 -8.90
C LYS A 3 -0.01 14.79 -8.36
N LEU A 4 0.68 15.61 -7.57
CA LEU A 4 1.98 15.27 -7.01
C LEU A 4 1.83 14.18 -5.94
N LYS A 5 0.82 14.29 -5.06
CA LYS A 5 0.49 13.22 -4.11
C LYS A 5 0.12 11.92 -4.82
N ILE A 6 -0.66 11.96 -5.90
CA ILE A 6 -1.00 10.76 -6.69
C ILE A 6 0.26 10.10 -7.27
N GLN A 7 1.18 10.87 -7.83
CA GLN A 7 2.45 10.33 -8.35
C GLN A 7 3.28 9.68 -7.24
N ARG A 8 3.39 10.32 -6.07
CA ARG A 8 4.08 9.75 -4.91
C ARG A 8 3.39 8.46 -4.44
N LEU A 9 2.06 8.44 -4.36
CA LEU A 9 1.29 7.26 -3.98
C LEU A 9 1.53 6.08 -4.93
N LYS A 10 1.56 6.34 -6.25
CA LYS A 10 1.90 5.32 -7.27
C LYS A 10 3.30 4.73 -7.04
N SER A 11 4.30 5.57 -6.78
CA SER A 11 5.67 5.10 -6.50
C SER A 11 5.74 4.28 -5.21
N THR A 12 5.08 4.72 -4.14
CA THR A 12 5.05 3.99 -2.86
C THR A 12 4.32 2.65 -3.01
N LEU A 13 3.21 2.61 -3.76
CA LEU A 13 2.49 1.38 -4.08
C LEU A 13 3.37 0.39 -4.88
N ALA A 14 4.10 0.87 -5.88
CA ALA A 14 5.02 0.02 -6.65
C ALA A 14 6.12 -0.59 -5.77
N TYR A 15 6.62 0.18 -4.79
CA TYR A 15 7.58 -0.31 -3.80
C TYR A 15 6.96 -1.38 -2.89
N LEU A 16 5.76 -1.16 -2.37
CA LEU A 16 5.01 -2.16 -1.58
C LEU A 16 4.83 -3.47 -2.36
N GLN A 17 4.40 -3.39 -3.61
CA GLN A 17 4.24 -4.56 -4.49
C GLN A 17 5.56 -5.31 -4.70
N SER A 18 6.68 -4.59 -4.84
CA SER A 18 8.00 -5.19 -4.95
C SER A 18 8.35 -6.00 -3.70
N LYS A 19 8.11 -5.42 -2.51
CA LYS A 19 8.37 -6.08 -1.23
C LYS A 19 7.45 -7.28 -0.98
N GLN A 20 6.18 -7.20 -1.36
CA GLN A 20 5.28 -8.36 -1.28
C GLN A 20 5.74 -9.50 -2.20
N ARG A 21 6.23 -9.21 -3.41
CA ARG A 21 6.80 -10.24 -4.31
C ARG A 21 8.08 -10.87 -3.75
N GLU A 22 8.91 -10.08 -3.09
CA GLU A 22 10.12 -10.57 -2.40
C GLU A 22 9.73 -11.51 -1.25
N LEU A 23 8.74 -11.15 -0.46
CA LEU A 23 8.24 -11.95 0.66
C LEU A 23 7.71 -13.31 0.18
N ASN A 24 6.95 -13.31 -0.92
CA ASN A 24 6.39 -14.53 -1.50
C ASN A 24 7.46 -15.49 -2.06
N LYS A 25 8.74 -15.08 -2.16
CA LYS A 25 9.85 -15.88 -2.71
C LYS A 25 10.85 -16.40 -1.67
N GLN A 26 10.79 -15.97 -0.41
CA GLN A 26 11.82 -16.28 0.60
C GLN A 26 11.48 -17.47 1.53
N ASN A 27 12.54 -18.08 2.09
CA ASN A 27 12.47 -19.07 3.17
C ASN A 27 12.76 -18.41 4.55
N GLU A 28 11.84 -18.65 5.49
CA GLU A 28 11.73 -18.34 6.94
C GLU A 28 12.52 -17.19 7.63
N VAL A 29 13.84 -17.01 7.46
CA VAL A 29 14.62 -16.10 8.33
C VAL A 29 14.47 -14.63 7.96
N ASP A 30 14.47 -14.32 6.65
CA ASP A 30 14.30 -12.94 6.15
C ASP A 30 12.82 -12.48 6.12
N MET A 31 11.90 -13.43 6.35
CA MET A 31 10.46 -13.22 6.26
C MET A 31 9.95 -12.22 7.31
N ARG A 32 10.35 -12.36 8.58
CA ARG A 32 9.83 -11.52 9.68
C ARG A 32 10.20 -10.04 9.54
N THR A 33 11.42 -9.76 9.08
CA THR A 33 11.89 -8.39 8.84
C THR A 33 11.09 -7.77 7.71
N LEU A 34 10.89 -8.52 6.63
CA LEU A 34 10.17 -8.05 5.45
C LEU A 34 8.67 -7.87 5.71
N GLU A 35 8.03 -8.78 6.47
CA GLU A 35 6.65 -8.62 6.94
C GLU A 35 6.47 -7.36 7.80
N SER A 36 7.44 -7.09 8.69
CA SER A 36 7.43 -5.88 9.51
C SER A 36 7.56 -4.62 8.65
N MET A 37 8.48 -4.60 7.68
CA MET A 37 8.61 -3.51 6.72
C MET A 37 7.31 -3.27 5.94
N ILE A 38 6.70 -4.33 5.40
CA ILE A 38 5.42 -4.25 4.68
C ILE A 38 4.31 -3.71 5.58
N LYS A 39 4.24 -4.14 6.84
CA LYS A 39 3.25 -3.66 7.81
C LYS A 39 3.40 -2.16 8.08
N TYR A 40 4.63 -1.67 8.30
CA TYR A 40 4.88 -0.25 8.51
C TYR A 40 4.59 0.57 7.27
N LEU A 41 4.99 0.11 6.09
CA LEU A 41 4.74 0.78 4.82
C LEU A 41 3.24 0.99 4.57
N LYS A 42 2.40 -0.03 4.83
CA LYS A 42 0.94 0.11 4.68
C LYS A 42 0.35 1.15 5.64
N LYS A 43 0.80 1.19 6.90
CA LYS A 43 0.36 2.20 7.87
C LYS A 43 0.73 3.61 7.43
N ASP A 44 2.00 3.78 7.04
CA ASP A 44 2.53 5.05 6.56
C ASP A 44 1.78 5.55 5.33
N MET A 45 1.46 4.65 4.39
CA MET A 45 0.63 4.99 3.23
C MET A 45 -0.76 5.50 3.62
N VAL A 46 -1.43 4.89 4.60
CA VAL A 46 -2.74 5.35 5.07
C VAL A 46 -2.66 6.76 5.65
N GLU A 47 -1.63 7.04 6.44
CA GLU A 47 -1.45 8.32 7.12
C GLU A 47 -0.98 9.42 6.17
N GLN A 48 0.09 9.21 5.40
CA GLN A 48 0.68 10.25 4.55
C GLN A 48 -0.25 10.69 3.40
N PHE A 49 -1.08 9.78 2.91
CA PHE A 49 -1.97 10.04 1.78
C PHE A 49 -3.44 10.19 2.19
N ASN A 50 -3.74 10.21 3.50
CA ASN A 50 -5.11 10.26 4.03
C ASN A 50 -6.06 9.26 3.35
N LEU A 51 -5.61 8.02 3.13
CA LEU A 51 -6.37 7.06 2.32
C LEU A 51 -7.77 6.77 2.87
N SER A 52 -7.96 6.96 4.18
CA SER A 52 -9.26 6.80 4.84
C SER A 52 -10.31 7.85 4.45
N GLU A 53 -9.92 8.94 3.80
CA GLU A 53 -10.86 9.89 3.19
C GLU A 53 -11.47 9.34 1.89
N TYR A 54 -10.83 8.35 1.26
CA TYR A 54 -11.24 7.78 -0.03
C TYR A 54 -11.85 6.39 0.12
N ASP A 55 -11.41 5.63 1.13
CA ASP A 55 -11.95 4.32 1.46
C ASP A 55 -11.96 4.13 2.98
N ILE A 56 -13.15 4.06 3.58
CA ILE A 56 -13.34 3.90 5.02
C ILE A 56 -12.83 2.54 5.55
N TYR A 57 -12.72 1.53 4.69
CA TYR A 57 -12.28 0.19 5.07
C TYR A 57 -10.76 -0.01 4.97
N ILE A 58 -10.02 0.91 4.34
CA ILE A 58 -8.58 0.79 4.08
C ILE A 58 -7.73 0.49 5.32
N LYS A 59 -8.15 0.99 6.50
CA LYS A 59 -7.46 0.72 7.77
C LYS A 59 -7.54 -0.77 8.17
N ASN A 60 -8.65 -1.42 7.89
CA ASN A 60 -8.86 -2.84 8.19
C ASN A 60 -8.06 -3.72 7.23
N GLU A 61 -7.85 -3.26 6.00
CA GLU A 61 -7.14 -4.00 4.95
C GLU A 61 -5.64 -4.10 5.19
N ILE A 62 -5.05 -3.31 6.09
CA ILE A 62 -3.65 -3.43 6.51
C ILE A 62 -3.30 -4.89 6.92
N LYS A 63 -4.27 -5.69 7.35
CA LYS A 63 -4.11 -7.11 7.70
C LYS A 63 -3.81 -8.02 6.50
N ASN A 64 -4.25 -7.66 5.29
CA ASN A 64 -4.02 -8.44 4.08
C ASN A 64 -3.38 -7.54 3.01
N THR A 65 -2.12 -7.82 2.67
CA THR A 65 -1.37 -6.94 1.75
C THR A 65 -1.98 -6.90 0.35
N ASP A 66 -2.49 -8.01 -0.18
CA ASP A 66 -3.07 -8.05 -1.52
C ASP A 66 -4.38 -7.28 -1.61
N THR A 67 -5.24 -7.40 -0.59
CA THR A 67 -6.46 -6.59 -0.49
C THR A 67 -6.11 -5.11 -0.40
N PHE A 68 -5.17 -4.74 0.49
CA PHE A 68 -4.73 -3.35 0.64
C PHE A 68 -4.19 -2.78 -0.68
N ILE A 69 -3.37 -3.54 -1.41
CA ILE A 69 -2.83 -3.12 -2.72
C ILE A 69 -3.96 -2.79 -3.69
N ARG A 70 -4.98 -3.66 -3.78
CA ARG A 70 -6.12 -3.45 -4.68
C ARG A 70 -6.91 -2.19 -4.33
N SER A 71 -7.16 -1.96 -3.04
CA SER A 71 -7.91 -0.78 -2.62
C SER A 71 -7.14 0.51 -2.86
N VAL A 72 -5.81 0.52 -2.66
CA VAL A 72 -4.98 1.66 -3.07
C VAL A 72 -5.02 1.89 -4.58
N GLN A 73 -5.01 0.83 -5.40
CA GLN A 73 -5.17 0.95 -6.85
C GLN A 73 -6.50 1.59 -7.23
N ASN A 74 -7.60 1.16 -6.60
CA ASN A 74 -8.93 1.74 -6.83
C ASN A 74 -8.98 3.22 -6.45
N ILE A 75 -8.40 3.61 -5.30
CA ILE A 75 -8.30 5.01 -4.88
C ILE A 75 -7.55 5.84 -5.93
N ILE A 76 -6.41 5.34 -6.42
CA ILE A 76 -5.62 6.01 -7.46
C ILE A 76 -6.43 6.16 -8.74
N GLU A 77 -7.10 5.11 -9.19
CA GLU A 77 -7.91 5.11 -10.42
C GLU A 77 -9.00 6.18 -10.34
N HIS A 78 -9.81 6.17 -9.28
CA HIS A 78 -10.84 7.18 -9.03
C HIS A 78 -10.28 8.61 -8.96
N CYS A 79 -9.06 8.79 -8.47
CA CYS A 79 -8.40 10.10 -8.42
C CYS A 79 -7.85 10.57 -9.78
N THR A 80 -7.76 9.70 -10.78
CA THR A 80 -7.17 10.01 -12.11
C THR A 80 -8.18 10.10 -13.25
N VAL A 81 -9.44 9.72 -12.99
CA VAL A 81 -10.55 9.78 -13.98
C VAL A 81 -11.30 11.13 -13.92
N LEU A 82 -10.82 12.09 -13.11
CA LEU A 82 -11.28 13.49 -13.05
C LEU A 82 -10.28 14.42 -13.76
#